data_AF-A0A845R8W7-F1
#
_entry.id   AF-A0A845R8W7-F1
#
_cell.length_a   1.000
_cell.length_b   1.000
_cell.length_c   1.000
_cell.angle_alpha   90.00
_cell.angle_beta   90.00
_cell.angle_gamma   90.00
#
_symmetry.space_group_name_H-M   'P 1'
#
loop_
_entity.id
_entity.type
_entity.pdbx_description
1 polymer ?
#
loop_
_entity_poly.entity_id
_entity_poly.type
_entity_poly.pdbx_seq_one_letter_code
_entity_poly.pdbx_strand_id
1 'polypeptide(L)' 'MTREQLNAKLDRKDISGIGVECVSPNGNTIYYFYEDFDGPADGIKRAMKQLYPLMNKGKIAKLTFIERHREEATA' A
#
# COMPACT_ATOMS: atom_id res chain seq x y z
N MET A 1 5.60 -7.05 -5.29
CA MET A 1 4.57 -7.78 -6.04
C MET A 1 4.16 -6.99 -7.28
N THR A 2 3.39 -7.57 -8.22
CA THR A 2 2.80 -6.83 -9.35
C THR A 2 1.54 -6.06 -8.92
N ARG A 3 1.04 -5.17 -9.78
CA ARG A 3 -0.23 -4.45 -9.54
C ARG A 3 -1.41 -5.41 -9.38
N GLU A 4 -1.47 -6.45 -10.21
CA GLU A 4 -2.52 -7.48 -10.19
C GLU A 4 -2.49 -8.29 -8.88
N GLN A 5 -1.30 -8.68 -8.42
CA GLN A 5 -1.14 -9.37 -7.14
C GLN A 5 -1.55 -8.49 -5.95
N LEU A 6 -1.24 -7.19 -6.01
CA LEU A 6 -1.68 -6.25 -4.99
C LEU A 6 -3.20 -6.12 -4.97
N ASN A 7 -3.83 -5.98 -6.14
CA ASN A 7 -5.29 -5.91 -6.25
C ASN A 7 -5.94 -7.19 -5.73
N ALA A 8 -5.42 -8.37 -6.10
CA ALA A 8 -5.92 -9.64 -5.59
C ALA A 8 -5.87 -9.72 -4.05
N LYS A 9 -4.87 -9.11 -3.41
CA LYS A 9 -4.81 -8.99 -1.94
C LYS A 9 -5.81 -7.97 -1.38
N LEU A 10 -5.94 -6.80 -2.00
CA LEU A 10 -6.90 -5.77 -1.59
C LEU A 10 -8.37 -6.21 -1.76
N ASP A 11 -8.61 -7.20 -2.61
CA ASP A 11 -9.95 -7.73 -2.92
C ASP A 11 -10.41 -8.82 -1.95
N ARG A 12 -9.49 -9.36 -1.15
CA ARG A 12 -9.80 -10.38 -0.16
C ARG A 12 -10.66 -9.80 0.96
N LYS A 13 -11.70 -10.54 1.33
CA LYS A 13 -12.65 -10.17 2.41
C LYS A 13 -12.22 -10.68 3.78
N ASP A 14 -11.27 -11.63 3.80
CA ASP A 14 -10.79 -12.31 4.99
C ASP A 14 -9.51 -11.69 5.57
N ILE A 15 -8.93 -10.71 4.89
CA ILE A 15 -7.79 -9.93 5.37
C ILE A 15 -8.10 -8.44 5.25
N SER A 16 -7.56 -7.65 6.17
CA SER A 16 -7.55 -6.19 6.08
C SER A 16 -6.13 -5.73 5.82
N GLY A 17 -5.95 -4.78 4.92
CA GLY A 17 -4.63 -4.28 4.60
C GLY A 17 -4.66 -3.05 3.71
N ILE A 18 -3.49 -2.44 3.55
CA ILE A 18 -3.28 -1.28 2.70
C ILE A 18 -2.21 -1.57 1.65
N GLY A 19 -2.51 -1.17 0.41
CA GLY A 19 -1.57 -1.21 -0.68
C GLY A 19 -0.72 0.05 -0.75
N VAL A 20 0.53 -0.11 -1.17
CA VAL A 20 1.40 1.02 -1.46
C VAL A 20 2.09 0.81 -2.80
N GLU A 21 1.96 1.80 -3.67
CA GLU A 21 2.76 1.93 -4.87
C GLU A 21 3.97 2.82 -4.58
N CYS A 22 5.17 2.32 -4.89
CA CYS A 22 6.43 3.07 -4.78
C CYS A 22 7.09 3.15 -6.15
N VAL A 23 7.30 4.37 -6.63
CA VAL A 23 8.01 4.65 -7.88
C VAL A 23 9.39 5.18 -7.53
N SER A 24 10.45 4.54 -8.04
CA SER A 24 11.83 5.03 -7.90
C SER A 24 12.17 6.10 -8.95
N PRO A 25 13.25 6.88 -8.76
CA PRO A 25 13.61 7.96 -9.69
C PRO A 25 13.86 7.51 -11.14
N ASN A 26 14.23 6.25 -11.35
CA ASN A 26 14.43 5.66 -12.68
C ASN A 26 13.14 5.11 -13.32
N GLY A 27 11.98 5.33 -12.70
CA GLY A 27 10.68 4.90 -13.22
C GLY A 27 10.27 3.47 -12.89
N ASN A 28 11.07 2.72 -12.12
CA ASN A 28 10.66 1.38 -11.68
C ASN A 28 9.58 1.49 -10.60
N THR A 29 8.57 0.64 -10.69
CA THR A 29 7.48 0.59 -9.71
C THR A 29 7.53 -0.71 -8.92
N ILE A 30 7.42 -0.59 -7.59
CA ILE A 30 7.31 -1.72 -6.66
C ILE A 30 6.03 -1.53 -5.85
N TYR A 31 5.26 -2.62 -5.74
CA TYR A 31 4.05 -2.67 -4.92
C TYR A 31 4.30 -3.43 -3.62
N TYR A 32 3.78 -2.87 -2.52
CA TYR A 32 3.77 -3.46 -1.19
C TYR A 32 2.32 -3.60 -0.70
N PHE A 33 2.08 -4.63 0.11
CA PHE A 33 0.84 -4.80 0.85
C PHE A 33 1.21 -4.94 2.32
N TYR A 34 0.62 -4.10 3.15
CA TYR A 34 0.74 -4.17 4.59
C TYR A 34 -0.54 -4.82 5.11
N GLU A 35 -0.41 -5.83 5.98
CA GLU A 35 -1.50 -6.51 6.68
C GLU A 35 -1.18 -6.66 8.18
N ASP A 36 -2.11 -7.25 8.94
CA ASP A 36 -2.02 -7.48 10.39
C ASP A 36 -1.97 -6.20 11.23
N PHE A 37 -3.04 -5.40 11.18
CA PHE A 37 -3.22 -4.23 12.05
C PHE A 37 -4.70 -3.97 12.36
N ASP A 38 -4.94 -3.36 13.53
CA ASP A 38 -6.28 -3.10 14.08
C ASP A 38 -7.10 -2.12 13.23
N GLY A 39 -6.43 -1.28 12.42
CA GLY A 39 -7.10 -0.37 11.49
C GLY A 39 -6.18 0.21 10.41
N PRO A 40 -6.74 0.80 9.34
CA PRO A 40 -5.98 1.31 8.19
C PRO A 40 -4.96 2.39 8.59
N ALA A 41 -5.27 3.20 9.62
CA ALA A 41 -4.35 4.21 10.15
C ALA A 41 -3.03 3.62 10.65
N ASP A 42 -3.04 2.41 11.21
CA ASP A 42 -1.83 1.75 11.69
C ASP A 42 -1.04 1.11 10.55
N GLY A 43 -1.73 0.62 9.52
CA GLY A 43 -1.11 0.24 8.24
C GLY A 43 -0.37 1.39 7.58
N ILE A 44 -1.00 2.56 7.49
CA ILE A 44 -0.39 3.79 6.94
C ILE A 44 0.85 4.19 7.75
N LYS A 45 0.74 4.26 9.09
CA LYS A 45 1.88 4.60 9.97
C LYS A 45 3.06 3.65 9.77
N ARG A 46 2.78 2.35 9.68
CA ARG A 46 3.82 1.31 9.48
C ARG A 46 4.50 1.48 8.12
N ALA A 47 3.74 1.69 7.07
CA ALA A 47 4.27 1.94 5.73
C ALA A 47 5.11 3.22 5.69
N MET A 48 4.64 4.33 6.26
CA MET A 48 5.39 5.59 6.33
C MET A 48 6.72 5.41 7.07
N LYS A 49 6.73 4.72 8.22
CA LYS A 49 7.95 4.47 9.01
C LYS A 49 9.03 3.75 8.20
N GLN A 50 8.64 2.88 7.28
CA GLN A 50 9.57 2.13 6.44
C GLN A 50 9.96 2.89 5.16
N LEU A 51 9.02 3.58 4.53
CA LEU A 51 9.20 4.13 3.18
C LEU A 51 9.71 5.58 3.18
N TYR A 52 9.38 6.39 4.19
CA TYR A 52 9.83 7.78 4.25
C TYR A 52 11.36 7.92 4.36
N PRO A 53 12.08 7.07 5.12
CA PRO A 53 13.54 7.07 5.09
C PRO A 53 14.11 6.77 3.70
N LEU A 54 13.42 5.98 2.87
CA LEU A 54 13.85 5.68 1.50
C LEU A 54 13.58 6.86 0.56
N MET A 55 12.46 7.55 0.75
CA MET A 55 12.13 8.78 0.04
C MET A 55 13.14 9.89 0.36
N ASN A 56 13.46 10.10 1.64
CA ASN A 56 14.47 11.09 2.08
C ASN A 56 15.88 10.78 1.55
N LYS A 57 16.18 9.50 1.30
CA LYS A 57 17.43 9.06 0.66
C LYS A 57 17.39 9.11 -0.87
N GLY A 58 16.32 9.64 -1.47
CA GLY A 58 16.14 9.73 -2.92
C GLY A 58 15.93 8.39 -3.61
N LYS A 59 15.61 7.30 -2.88
CA LYS A 59 15.37 5.97 -3.47
C LYS A 59 13.93 5.80 -3.97
N ILE A 60 13.01 6.60 -3.46
CA ILE A 60 11.60 6.65 -3.87
C ILE A 60 11.34 8.09 -4.32
N ALA A 61 10.84 8.25 -5.55
CA ALA A 61 10.43 9.53 -6.11
C ALA A 61 8.94 9.82 -5.83
N LYS A 62 8.09 8.80 -5.86
CA LYS A 62 6.65 8.93 -5.59
C LYS A 62 6.14 7.76 -4.77
N LEU A 63 5.25 8.07 -3.83
CA LEU A 63 4.56 7.10 -2.99
C LEU A 63 3.06 7.34 -3.10
N THR A 64 2.27 6.28 -3.29
CA THR A 64 0.81 6.36 -3.38
C THR A 64 0.18 5.24 -2.56
N PHE A 65 -0.65 5.63 -1.60
CA PHE A 65 -1.44 4.69 -0.79
C PHE A 65 -2.69 4.27 -1.56
N ILE A 66 -3.01 2.99 -1.50
CA ILE A 66 -4.10 2.37 -2.22
C ILE A 66 -4.96 1.64 -1.20
N GLU A 67 -6.08 2.25 -0.87
CA GLU A 67 -7.13 1.66 -0.05
C GLU A 67 -8.28 1.24 -0.96
N ARG A 68 -8.75 0.00 -0.82
CA ARG A 68 -10.01 -0.39 -1.46
C ARG A 68 -11.11 -0.12 -0.45
N HIS A 69 -11.82 1.00 -0.62
CA HIS A 69 -13.07 1.21 0.09
C HIS A 69 -13.98 0.03 -0.23
N ARG A 70 -14.43 -0.66 0.82
CA ARG A 70 -15.61 -1.53 0.75
C ARG A 70 -16.71 -0.62 0.25
N GLU A 71 -17.14 -0.76 -1.01
CA GLU A 71 -18.48 -0.31 -1.36
C GLU A 71 -19.40 -1.03 -0.38
N GLU A 72 -19.98 -0.27 0.55
CA GLU A 72 -21.10 -0.75 1.33
C GLU A 72 -22.13 -1.16 0.30
N ALA A 73 -22.32 -2.46 0.14
CA ALA A 73 -23.46 -2.98 -0.60
C ALA A 73 -24.69 -2.52 0.18
N THR A 74 -25.26 -1.40 -0.23
CA THR A 74 -26.59 -0.97 0.16
C THR A 74 -27.54 -2.03 -0.38
N ALA A 75 -27.89 -2.98 0.48
CA ALA A 75 -28.98 -3.92 0.28
C ALA A 75 -30.28 -3.31 0.79
#